data_AF-A0A6M0RGS8-F1
#
_entry.id   AF-A0A6M0RGS8-F1
#
_cell.length_a   1.000
_cell.length_b   1.000
_cell.length_c   1.000
_cell.angle_alpha   90.00
_cell.angle_beta   90.00
_cell.angle_gamma   90.00
#
_symmetry.space_group_name_H-M   'P 1'
#
loop_
_entity.id
_entity.type
_entity.pdbx_description
1 polymer ?
#
loop_
_entity_poly.entity_id
_entity_poly.type
_entity_poly.pdbx_seq_one_letter_code
_entity_poly.pdbx_strand_id
1 'polypeptide(L)' 'YDGAPSDGSAWKMGDSRRSSFHIMRGGSWGSYPVNCRSAYRNLHPPENRNDSIGFRVVSVPPGSLS' A
#
# COMPACT_ATOMS: atom_id res chain seq x y z
N TYR A 1 11.00 6.36 -14.96
CA TYR A 1 10.74 5.20 -14.10
C TYR A 1 11.59 4.06 -14.63
N ASP A 2 12.91 4.18 -14.47
CA ASP A 2 13.85 3.21 -15.04
C ASP A 2 13.82 1.93 -14.21
N GLY A 3 13.65 0.76 -14.86
CA GLY A 3 13.54 -0.54 -14.19
C GLY A 3 12.19 -0.86 -13.54
N ALA A 4 11.13 -0.08 -13.82
CA ALA A 4 9.78 -0.42 -13.37
C ALA A 4 9.25 -1.67 -14.09
N PRO A 5 8.53 -2.57 -13.39
CA PRO A 5 7.79 -3.62 -14.07
C PRO A 5 6.78 -3.02 -15.04
N SER A 6 6.85 -3.41 -16.32
CA SER A 6 5.93 -2.96 -17.38
C SER A 6 4.59 -3.69 -17.35
N ASP A 7 4.53 -4.83 -16.68
CA ASP A 7 3.34 -5.68 -16.54
C ASP A 7 2.41 -5.24 -15.39
N GLY A 8 2.73 -4.13 -14.72
CA GLY A 8 1.98 -3.64 -13.57
C GLY A 8 2.19 -4.45 -12.29
N SER A 9 3.13 -5.40 -12.29
CA SER A 9 3.50 -6.11 -11.06
C SER A 9 4.17 -5.16 -10.05
N ALA A 10 4.05 -5.51 -8.76
CA ALA A 10 4.65 -4.71 -7.70
C ALA A 10 6.18 -4.74 -7.79
N TRP A 11 6.83 -3.60 -7.50
CA TRP A 11 8.28 -3.50 -7.38
C TRP A 11 8.79 -4.42 -6.25
N LYS A 12 9.44 -5.53 -6.61
CA LYS A 12 10.08 -6.43 -5.65
C LYS A 12 11.49 -5.91 -5.33
N MET A 13 11.63 -5.05 -4.33
CA MET A 13 12.95 -4.69 -3.82
C MET A 13 13.45 -5.82 -2.91
N GLY A 14 14.63 -6.39 -3.23
CA GLY A 14 15.28 -7.42 -2.41
C GLY A 14 15.48 -6.96 -0.96
N ASP A 15 15.39 -7.94 -0.05
CA ASP A 15 15.57 -7.95 1.42
C ASP A 15 15.98 -6.64 2.11
N SER A 16 15.17 -5.61 1.93
CA SER A 16 15.33 -4.33 2.61
C SER A 16 14.28 -4.29 3.70
N ARG A 17 14.68 -3.97 4.94
CA ARG A 17 13.77 -3.83 6.11
C ARG A 17 12.57 -2.90 5.85
N ARG A 18 12.63 -2.07 4.80
CA ARG A 18 11.53 -1.23 4.30
C ARG A 18 10.47 -2.01 3.52
N SER A 19 10.84 -3.09 2.84
CA SER A 19 9.94 -4.06 2.21
C SER A 19 9.15 -4.87 3.22
N SER A 20 9.57 -4.88 4.49
CA SER A 20 8.87 -5.57 5.57
C SER A 20 7.67 -4.78 6.10
N PHE A 21 7.45 -3.51 5.74
CA PHE A 21 6.29 -2.75 6.26
C PHE A 21 5.28 -2.45 5.17
N HIS A 22 4.00 -2.69 5.45
CA HIS A 22 2.90 -2.28 4.59
C HIS A 22 2.48 -0.84 4.90
N ILE A 23 2.33 -0.04 3.85
CA ILE A 23 1.84 1.33 3.96
C ILE A 23 0.31 1.32 3.88
N MET A 24 -0.33 1.79 4.94
CA MET A 24 -1.77 2.04 4.97
C MET A 24 -2.08 3.52 4.81
N ARG A 25 -3.22 3.82 4.19
CA ARG A 25 -3.71 5.18 3.93
C ARG A 25 -5.18 5.32 4.29
N GLY A 26 -5.57 6.55 4.65
CA GLY A 26 -6.97 6.93 4.85
C GLY A 26 -7.48 6.87 6.30
N GLY A 27 -6.69 6.31 7.23
CA GLY A 27 -7.09 6.19 8.63
C GLY A 27 -8.22 5.16 8.87
N SER A 28 -8.70 5.12 10.11
CA SER A 28 -9.78 4.25 10.60
C SER A 28 -10.78 5.05 11.44
N TRP A 29 -11.85 4.41 11.90
CA TRP A 29 -12.90 5.02 12.73
C TRP A 29 -12.39 5.68 14.03
N GLY A 30 -11.28 5.17 14.60
CA GLY A 30 -10.64 5.73 15.79
C GLY A 30 -9.45 6.65 15.48
N SER A 31 -9.17 6.95 14.22
CA SER A 31 -8.02 7.75 13.83
C SER A 31 -8.27 9.25 14.02
N TYR A 32 -7.26 9.97 14.54
CA TYR A 32 -7.29 11.42 14.55
C TYR A 32 -7.41 12.00 13.13
N PRO A 33 -8.10 13.14 12.92
CA PRO A 33 -8.30 13.73 11.60
C PRO A 33 -7.00 13.97 10.80
N VAL A 34 -5.91 14.27 11.50
CA VAL A 34 -4.56 14.44 10.93
C VAL A 34 -4.05 13.19 10.19
N ASN A 35 -4.47 11.99 10.62
CA ASN A 35 -4.06 10.70 10.07
C ASN A 35 -4.93 10.24 8.89
N CYS A 36 -6.10 10.86 8.68
CA CYS A 36 -7.01 10.51 7.58
C CYS A 36 -6.67 11.22 6.25
N ARG A 37 -5.61 12.04 6.23
CA ARG A 37 -5.17 12.73 5.01
C ARG A 37 -4.57 11.76 4.00
N SER A 38 -4.78 12.04 2.71
CA SER A 38 -4.24 11.23 1.60
C SER A 38 -2.71 11.11 1.60
N ALA A 39 -2.01 12.13 2.11
CA ALA A 39 -0.56 12.14 2.21
C ALA A 39 0.00 11.36 3.43
N TYR A 40 -0.86 11.00 4.40
CA TYR A 40 -0.42 10.27 5.58
C TYR A 40 -0.08 8.81 5.21
N ARG A 41 1.06 8.34 5.70
CA ARG A 41 1.59 6.99 5.44
C ARG A 41 1.80 6.29 6.77
N ASN A 42 0.88 5.39 7.10
CA ASN A 42 0.98 4.59 8.32
C ASN A 42 1.74 3.29 8.01
N LEU A 43 2.81 3.00 8.76
CA LEU A 43 3.68 1.85 8.52
C LEU A 43 3.38 0.76 9.54
N HIS A 44 2.97 -0.42 9.07
CA HIS A 44 2.69 -1.57 9.93
C HIS A 44 3.39 -2.84 9.43
N PRO A 45 3.84 -3.72 10.34
CA PRO A 45 4.34 -5.03 9.95
C PRO A 45 3.25 -5.87 9.24
N PRO A 46 3.59 -6.80 8.34
CA PRO A 46 2.62 -7.55 7.55
C PRO A 46 1.85 -8.56 8.41
N GLU A 47 2.43 -8.99 9.53
CA GLU A 47 1.80 -9.85 10.53
C GLU A 47 0.75 -9.13 11.39
N ASN A 48 0.67 -7.79 11.34
CA ASN A 48 -0.25 -7.05 12.18
C ASN A 48 -1.70 -7.24 11.73
N ARG A 49 -2.50 -7.95 12.54
CA ARG A 49 -3.92 -8.19 12.34
C ARG A 49 -4.72 -7.31 13.30
N ASN A 50 -5.28 -6.23 12.76
CA ASN A 50 -6.05 -5.26 13.52
C ASN A 50 -7.39 -5.03 12.80
N ASP A 51 -8.47 -4.93 13.56
CA ASP A 51 -9.85 -4.72 13.08
C ASP A 51 -10.06 -3.36 12.38
N SER A 52 -9.15 -2.41 12.62
CA SER A 52 -9.08 -1.12 11.95
C SER A 52 -8.25 -1.13 10.66
N ILE A 53 -7.75 -2.30 10.22
CA ILE A 53 -6.97 -2.48 8.99
C ILE A 53 -7.80 -3.24 7.95
N GLY A 54 -7.82 -2.71 6.72
CA GLY A 54 -8.50 -3.35 5.58
C GLY A 54 -7.81 -3.04 4.25
N PHE A 55 -8.34 -3.60 3.15
CA PHE A 55 -7.84 -3.41 1.79
C PHE A 55 -8.92 -2.89 0.85
N ARG A 56 -8.49 -2.20 -0.22
CA ARG A 56 -9.35 -1.84 -1.36
C ARG A 56 -8.84 -2.60 -2.57
N VAL A 57 -9.72 -3.31 -3.26
CA VAL A 57 -9.38 -4.06 -4.47
C VAL A 57 -9.24 -3.08 -5.63
N VAL A 58 -8.20 -3.27 -6.43
CA VAL A 58 -8.00 -2.56 -7.69
C VAL A 58 -7.81 -3.62 -8.77
N SER A 59 -8.53 -3.46 -9.88
CA SER A 59 -8.36 -4.28 -11.09
C SER A 59 -8.02 -3.36 -12.25
N VAL A 60 -7.11 -3.80 -13.09
CA VAL A 60 -6.84 -3.13 -14.37
C VAL A 60 -7.81 -3.66 -15.44
N PRO A 61 -8.36 -2.80 -16.32
CA PRO A 61 -9.14 -3.27 -17.46
C PRO A 61 -8.27 -4.15 -18.38
N PRO A 62 -8.84 -5.19 -19.02
CA PRO A 62 -8.13 -5.91 -20.08
C PRO A 62 -7.85 -4.94 -21.23
N GLY A 63 -6.57 -4.65 -21.52
CA GLY A 63 -6.15 -3.81 -22.64
C GLY A 63 -5.48 -2.47 -22.28
N SER A 64 -5.27 -2.16 -21.00
CA SER A 64 -4.55 -0.93 -20.58
C SER A 64 -3.02 -1.07 -20.54
N LEU A 65 -2.46 -2.17 -21.06
CA LEU A 65 -1.02 -2.36 -21.23
C LEU A 65 -0.63 -1.89 -22.64
N SER A 66 -0.31 -0.61 -22.78
CA SER A 66 0.37 -0.03 -23.94
C SER A 66 1.82 0.30 -23.59
#